data_AF-V5HBY7-F1
#
_entry.id   AF-V5HBY7-F1
#
_cell.length_a   1.000
_cell.length_b   1.000
_cell.length_c   1.000
_cell.angle_alpha   90.00
_cell.angle_beta   90.00
_cell.angle_gamma   90.00
#
_symmetry.space_group_name_H-M   'P 1'
#
loop_
_entity.id
_entity.type
_entity.pdbx_description
1 polymer ?
#
loop_
_entity_poly.entity_id
_entity_poly.type
_entity_poly.pdbx_seq_one_letter_code
_entity_poly.pdbx_strand_id
1 'polypeptide(L)'
;MPKAGRSFSMTGNQKLLAVLLVLFLRYLQITSAGYPIITGDFGNLAPKCEEFAKSYIKALPDLKEAKLRLRYCDFSYVRQTATGQKIVGEYALPNGFPCAFGATCYDGACKCSACE
;
A
#
# COMPACT_ATOMS: atom_id res chain seq x y z
N MET A 1 14.89 -64.25 20.56
CA MET A 1 14.69 -62.87 21.07
C MET A 1 14.47 -61.94 19.89
N PRO A 2 13.34 -61.23 19.80
CA PRO A 2 12.97 -60.41 18.63
C PRO A 2 13.42 -58.95 18.80
N LYS A 3 13.96 -58.33 17.75
CA LYS A 3 14.05 -56.86 17.64
C LYS A 3 12.97 -56.40 16.67
N ALA A 4 11.82 -56.00 17.23
CA ALA A 4 10.74 -55.36 16.49
C ALA A 4 11.19 -53.96 16.07
N GLY A 5 11.59 -53.81 14.81
CA GLY A 5 11.71 -52.50 14.17
C GLY A 5 10.30 -51.93 13.96
N ARG A 6 9.97 -50.86 14.68
CA ARG A 6 8.73 -50.10 14.45
C ARG A 6 8.86 -49.35 13.13
N SER A 7 8.27 -49.90 12.07
CA SER A 7 7.95 -49.16 10.85
C SER A 7 6.74 -48.26 11.15
N PHE A 8 6.98 -46.96 11.27
CA PHE A 8 5.90 -45.98 11.33
C PHE A 8 5.27 -45.88 9.94
N SER A 9 4.07 -46.45 9.79
CA SER A 9 3.25 -46.29 8.59
C SER A 9 2.86 -44.82 8.44
N MET A 10 3.50 -44.13 7.50
CA MET A 10 3.40 -42.68 7.28
C MET A 10 2.25 -42.29 6.32
N THR A 11 1.22 -43.13 6.18
CA THR A 11 0.20 -42.95 5.12
C THR A 11 -1.04 -42.16 5.59
N GLY A 12 -1.21 -41.93 6.90
CA GLY A 12 -2.34 -41.18 7.45
C GLY A 12 -2.15 -39.66 7.49
N ASN A 13 -0.91 -39.20 7.66
CA ASN A 13 -0.63 -37.78 7.95
C ASN A 13 -0.32 -36.93 6.71
N GLN A 14 -0.03 -37.54 5.57
CA GLN A 14 0.24 -36.82 4.31
C GLN A 14 -0.99 -36.05 3.81
N LYS A 15 -2.18 -36.65 3.91
CA LYS A 15 -3.44 -35.98 3.53
C LYS A 15 -3.74 -34.81 4.46
N LEU A 16 -3.50 -34.96 5.75
CA LEU A 16 -3.71 -33.90 6.74
C LEU A 16 -2.75 -32.73 6.52
N LEU A 17 -1.47 -33.02 6.25
CA LEU A 17 -0.46 -32.01 5.90
C LEU A 17 -0.80 -31.29 4.59
N ALA A 18 -1.25 -32.01 3.56
CA ALA A 18 -1.67 -31.41 2.29
C ALA A 18 -2.89 -30.50 2.47
N VAL A 19 -3.88 -30.92 3.27
CA VAL A 19 -5.05 -30.09 3.61
C VAL A 19 -4.64 -28.85 4.39
N LEU A 20 -3.75 -28.98 5.39
CA LEU A 20 -3.18 -27.85 6.12
C LEU A 20 -2.43 -26.89 5.20
N LEU A 21 -1.61 -27.41 4.27
CA LEU A 21 -0.87 -26.60 3.29
C LEU A 21 -1.82 -25.86 2.35
N VAL A 22 -2.87 -26.52 1.86
CA VAL A 22 -3.89 -25.89 1.00
C VAL A 22 -4.67 -24.82 1.77
N LEU A 23 -5.04 -25.08 3.03
CA LEU A 23 -5.68 -24.09 3.89
C LEU A 23 -4.74 -22.91 4.18
N PHE A 24 -3.46 -23.16 4.44
CA PHE A 24 -2.45 -22.13 4.69
C PHE A 24 -2.20 -21.29 3.43
N LEU A 25 -2.11 -21.91 2.25
CA LEU A 25 -2.00 -21.21 0.96
C LEU A 25 -3.27 -20.40 0.64
N ARG A 26 -4.46 -20.93 0.93
CA ARG A 26 -5.73 -20.18 0.82
C ARG A 26 -5.77 -18.99 1.78
N TYR A 27 -5.23 -19.13 3.01
CA TYR A 27 -5.11 -18.05 3.97
C TYR A 27 -4.06 -17.00 3.55
N LEU A 28 -2.93 -17.45 2.99
CA LEU A 28 -1.86 -16.57 2.50
C LEU A 28 -2.33 -15.71 1.31
N GLN A 29 -3.23 -16.25 0.48
CA GLN A 29 -3.82 -15.53 -0.66
C GLN A 29 -4.79 -14.42 -0.22
N ILE A 30 -5.07 -14.25 1.08
CA ILE A 30 -5.86 -13.16 1.65
C ILE A 30 -4.93 -12.14 2.35
N THR A 31 -3.68 -11.99 1.91
CA THR A 31 -3.06 -10.66 1.95
C THR A 31 -3.47 -9.88 0.70
N SER A 32 -4.78 -9.74 0.50
CA SER A 32 -5.30 -8.57 -0.19
C SER A 32 -5.06 -7.40 0.78
N ALA A 33 -3.85 -6.86 0.74
CA ALA A 33 -3.62 -5.51 1.22
C ALA A 33 -4.52 -4.64 0.34
N GLY A 34 -5.76 -4.43 0.80
CA GLY A 34 -6.72 -3.60 0.09
C GLY A 34 -6.02 -2.30 -0.26
N TYR A 35 -5.96 -2.00 -1.56
CA TYR A 35 -5.31 -0.80 -2.04
C TYR A 35 -5.81 0.41 -1.23
N PRO A 36 -4.91 1.33 -0.83
CA PRO A 36 -5.34 2.48 -0.06
C PRO A 36 -6.40 3.26 -0.82
N ILE A 37 -7.38 3.78 -0.08
CA ILE A 37 -8.36 4.70 -0.64
C ILE A 37 -7.65 6.02 -0.90
N ILE A 38 -7.49 6.40 -2.17
CA ILE A 38 -6.82 7.63 -2.57
C ILE A 38 -7.87 8.63 -3.06
N THR A 39 -7.91 9.78 -2.42
CA THR A 39 -8.83 10.89 -2.75
C THR A 39 -8.05 12.18 -2.94
N GLY A 40 -8.64 13.13 -3.66
CA GLY A 40 -8.01 14.42 -3.97
C GLY A 40 -8.63 15.04 -5.21
N ASP A 41 -8.40 16.34 -5.42
CA ASP A 41 -8.77 17.00 -6.67
C ASP A 41 -7.65 16.83 -7.69
N PHE A 42 -7.83 15.86 -8.59
CA PHE A 42 -6.90 15.57 -9.68
C PHE A 42 -7.28 16.23 -11.00
N GLY A 43 -8.39 16.99 -11.06
CA GLY A 43 -8.92 17.52 -12.32
C GLY A 43 -7.98 18.49 -13.05
N ASN A 44 -7.01 19.06 -12.31
CA ASN A 44 -5.98 19.95 -12.84
C ASN A 44 -4.67 19.22 -13.23
N LEU A 45 -4.62 17.89 -13.14
CA LEU A 45 -3.49 17.10 -13.57
C LEU A 45 -3.77 16.43 -14.91
N ALA A 46 -2.73 16.35 -15.75
CA ALA A 46 -2.77 15.45 -16.90
C ALA A 46 -2.89 13.99 -16.43
N PRO A 47 -3.50 13.08 -17.21
CA PRO A 47 -3.72 11.69 -16.79
C PRO A 47 -2.46 10.96 -16.31
N LYS A 48 -1.32 11.20 -16.96
CA LYS A 48 -0.02 10.61 -16.55
C LYS A 48 0.46 11.14 -15.19
N CYS A 49 0.18 12.40 -14.88
CA CYS A 49 0.53 13.00 -13.59
C CYS A 49 -0.37 12.48 -12.48
N GLU A 50 -1.66 12.29 -12.75
CA GLU A 50 -2.60 11.64 -11.83
C GLU A 50 -2.18 10.19 -11.52
N GLU A 51 -1.81 9.42 -12.55
CA GLU A 51 -1.33 8.05 -12.38
C GLU A 51 -0.05 8.01 -11.54
N PHE A 52 0.90 8.90 -11.81
CA PHE A 52 2.11 9.07 -11.01
C PHE A 52 1.78 9.40 -9.54
N ALA A 53 0.87 10.35 -9.30
CA ALA A 53 0.49 10.73 -7.95
C ALA A 53 -0.15 9.56 -7.18
N LYS A 54 -1.04 8.81 -7.83
CA LYS A 54 -1.68 7.63 -7.25
C LYS A 54 -0.67 6.50 -6.99
N SER A 55 0.26 6.25 -7.91
CA SER A 55 1.26 5.19 -7.75
C SER A 55 2.24 5.49 -6.62
N TYR A 56 2.67 6.76 -6.51
CA TYR A 56 3.50 7.23 -5.40
C TYR A 56 2.84 6.94 -4.05
N ILE A 57 1.56 7.28 -3.89
CA ILE A 57 0.83 7.08 -2.64
C ILE A 57 0.60 5.59 -2.33
N LYS A 58 0.33 4.76 -3.36
CA LYS A 58 0.22 3.30 -3.19
C LYS A 58 1.50 2.64 -2.71
N ALA A 59 2.66 3.22 -3.00
CA ALA A 59 3.94 2.70 -2.56
C ALA A 59 4.22 2.95 -1.06
N LEU A 60 3.42 3.79 -0.39
CA LEU A 60 3.57 4.07 1.03
C LEU A 60 3.08 2.88 1.89
N PRO A 61 3.87 2.39 2.85
CA PRO A 61 3.50 1.25 3.68
C PRO A 61 2.36 1.60 4.65
N ASP A 62 1.58 0.57 4.99
CA ASP A 62 0.52 0.59 6.01
C ASP A 62 -0.58 1.65 5.81
N LEU A 63 -0.69 2.18 4.60
CA LEU A 63 -1.65 3.22 4.24
C LEU A 63 -3.03 2.60 4.03
N LYS A 64 -4.03 3.15 4.71
CA LYS A 64 -5.45 2.82 4.48
C LYS A 64 -6.13 3.87 3.63
N GLU A 65 -5.86 5.14 3.91
CA GLU A 65 -6.47 6.25 3.21
C GLU A 65 -5.44 7.36 3.03
N ALA A 66 -5.54 8.07 1.91
CA ALA A 66 -4.82 9.30 1.67
C ALA A 66 -5.70 10.30 0.95
N LYS A 67 -5.63 11.56 1.38
CA LYS A 67 -6.30 12.69 0.76
C LYS A 67 -5.27 13.73 0.36
N LEU A 68 -5.04 13.85 -0.94
CA LEU A 68 -4.05 14.78 -1.50
C LEU A 68 -4.66 16.17 -1.63
N ARG A 69 -3.91 17.18 -1.20
CA ARG A 69 -4.20 18.60 -1.47
C ARG A 69 -3.10 19.12 -2.40
N LEU A 70 -3.18 18.74 -3.67
CA LEU A 70 -2.11 18.99 -4.65
C LEU A 70 -1.66 20.47 -4.72
N ARG A 71 -2.61 21.41 -4.71
CA ARG A 71 -2.30 22.85 -4.71
C ARG A 71 -1.48 23.33 -3.51
N TYR A 72 -1.56 22.63 -2.39
CA TYR A 72 -0.86 22.91 -1.15
C TYR A 72 0.36 22.00 -0.95
N CYS A 73 0.68 21.17 -1.95
CA CYS A 73 1.83 20.29 -1.93
C CYS A 73 1.93 19.42 -0.67
N ASP A 74 0.80 18.86 -0.26
CA ASP A 74 0.73 17.94 0.87
C ASP A 74 -0.37 16.88 0.69
N PHE A 75 -0.41 15.93 1.62
CA PHE A 75 -1.51 15.00 1.76
C PHE A 75 -1.71 14.61 3.21
N SER A 76 -2.97 14.42 3.61
CA SER A 76 -3.29 13.76 4.87
C SER A 76 -3.40 12.25 4.65
N TYR A 77 -3.07 11.48 5.69
CA TYR A 77 -3.10 10.03 5.63
C TYR A 77 -3.71 9.40 6.87
N VAL A 78 -4.25 8.21 6.66
CA VAL A 78 -4.63 7.28 7.70
C VAL A 78 -3.80 6.01 7.52
N ARG A 79 -3.05 5.64 8.56
CA ARG A 79 -2.34 4.36 8.64
C ARG A 79 -2.96 3.49 9.73
N GLN A 80 -2.87 2.19 9.55
CA GLN A 80 -3.24 1.23 10.58
C GLN A 80 -2.05 0.32 10.87
N THR A 81 -1.55 0.35 12.10
CA THR A 81 -0.44 -0.51 12.50
C THR A 81 -0.87 -1.97 12.56
N ALA A 82 0.10 -2.90 12.60
CA ALA A 82 -0.17 -4.32 12.81
C ALA A 82 -0.94 -4.61 14.12
N THR A 83 -0.85 -3.71 15.11
CA THR A 83 -1.61 -3.79 16.37
C THR A 83 -3.04 -3.24 16.27
N GLY A 84 -3.45 -2.76 15.10
CA GLY A 84 -4.77 -2.20 14.84
C GLY A 84 -4.93 -0.72 15.20
N GLN A 85 -3.87 -0.06 15.66
CA GLN A 85 -3.92 1.35 16.03
C GLN A 85 -4.02 2.23 14.78
N LYS A 86 -5.00 3.15 14.78
CA LYS A 86 -5.17 4.15 13.72
C LYS A 86 -4.27 5.36 13.99
N ILE A 87 -3.40 5.67 13.04
CA ILE A 87 -2.54 6.85 13.07
C ILE A 87 -2.99 7.79 11.95
N VAL A 88 -3.21 9.05 12.30
CA VAL A 88 -3.55 10.11 11.35
C VAL A 88 -2.42 11.12 11.33
N GLY A 89 -2.07 11.60 10.15
CA GLY A 89 -1.04 12.62 10.00
C GLY A 89 -1.11 13.33 8.67
N GLU A 90 -0.18 14.26 8.48
CA GLU A 90 0.01 14.99 7.23
C GLU A 90 1.48 14.88 6.82
N TYR A 91 1.72 14.78 5.51
CA TYR A 91 3.05 14.79 4.91
C TYR A 91 3.09 15.80 3.78
N ALA A 92 4.21 16.52 3.67
CA ALA A 92 4.50 17.32 2.48
C ALA A 92 4.79 16.40 1.29
N LEU A 93 4.30 16.81 0.12
CA LEU A 93 4.68 16.22 -1.16
C LEU A 93 6.11 16.66 -1.51
N PRO A 94 6.93 15.76 -2.09
CA PRO A 94 8.32 16.07 -2.37
C PRO A 94 8.48 17.12 -3.47
N ASN A 95 9.65 17.74 -3.52
CA ASN A 95 9.99 18.65 -4.62
C ASN A 95 9.93 17.93 -5.98
N GLY A 96 9.38 18.61 -6.98
CA GLY A 96 9.11 18.06 -8.31
C GLY A 96 7.80 17.29 -8.45
N PHE A 97 7.03 17.09 -7.38
CA PHE A 97 5.75 16.41 -7.44
C PHE A 97 4.72 17.23 -8.24
N PRO A 98 3.94 16.63 -9.17
CA PRO A 98 2.98 17.37 -9.97
C PRO A 98 1.82 17.89 -9.11
N CYS A 99 1.56 19.19 -9.16
CA CYS A 99 0.51 19.82 -8.35
C CYS A 99 -0.61 20.49 -9.17
N ALA A 100 -0.34 20.88 -10.41
CA ALA A 100 -1.32 21.39 -11.39
C ALA A 100 -0.75 21.28 -12.82
N PHE A 101 -1.45 21.84 -13.82
CA PHE A 101 -1.02 21.86 -15.22
C PHE A 101 0.37 22.46 -15.39
N GLY A 102 1.37 21.59 -15.60
CA GLY A 102 2.78 21.99 -15.77
C GLY A 102 3.46 22.53 -14.51
N ALA A 103 2.76 22.56 -13.38
CA ALA A 103 3.25 23.07 -12.11
C ALA A 103 3.74 21.93 -11.21
N THR A 104 4.78 22.20 -10.44
CA THR A 104 5.39 21.22 -9.52
C THR A 104 5.56 21.80 -8.12
N CYS A 105 5.61 20.91 -7.14
CA CYS A 105 5.89 21.26 -5.76
C CYS A 105 7.35 21.68 -5.59
N TYR A 106 7.57 22.78 -4.89
CA TYR A 106 8.89 23.23 -4.48
C TYR A 106 8.77 23.97 -3.15
N ASP A 107 9.51 23.49 -2.13
CA ASP A 107 9.49 24.04 -0.76
C ASP A 107 8.08 24.14 -0.16
N GLY A 108 7.24 23.13 -0.42
CA GLY A 108 5.87 23.06 0.09
C GLY A 108 4.87 23.97 -0.64
N ALA A 109 5.27 24.65 -1.71
CA ALA A 109 4.40 25.46 -2.55
C ALA A 109 4.28 24.88 -3.97
N CYS A 110 3.09 24.96 -4.56
CA CYS A 110 2.89 24.62 -5.97
C CYS A 110 3.38 25.80 -6.83
N LYS A 111 4.47 25.61 -7.57
CA LYS A 111 5.08 26.64 -8.41
C LYS A 111 4.80 26.39 -9.89
N CYS A 112 4.46 27.46 -10.59
CA CYS A 112 4.29 27.48 -12.04
C CYS A 112 5.31 28.45 -12.62
N SER A 113 6.16 28.00 -13.54
CA SER A 113 7.20 28.83 -14.16
C SER A 113 6.65 30.02 -14.96
N ALA A 114 5.38 29.97 -15.37
CA ALA A 114 4.73 31.08 -16.06
C ALA A 114 4.28 32.21 -15.12
N CYS A 115 4.23 31.96 -13.81
CA CYS A 115 3.80 32.94 -12.80
C CYS A 115 4.96 33.47 -11.94
N GLU A 116 6.21 33.20 -12.35
CA GLU A 116 7.43 33.73 -11.71
C GLU A 116 7.77 35.14 -12.17
#